data_AF-A0A172WNJ0-F1
#
_entry.id   AF-A0A172WNJ0-F1
#
_cell.length_a   1.000
_cell.length_b   1.000
_cell.length_c   1.000
_cell.angle_alpha   90.00
_cell.angle_beta   90.00
_cell.angle_gamma   90.00
#
_symmetry.space_group_name_H-M   'P 1'
#
loop_
_entity.id
_entity.type
_entity.pdbx_description
1 polymer ?
#
loop_
_entity_poly.entity_id
_entity_poly.type
_entity_poly.pdbx_seq_one_letter_code
_entity_poly.pdbx_strand_id
1 'polypeptide(L)'
;MSRLAEYRKLEEQLKSQMAELEAMRNDKSLKKDMEFEDKLRSLMGEYSITLPSLINILDPQFGTRRAPVQQGPTPRRARQVKTYKNPHSGEIVATKGGNHKVLKGWKAEYGTDEVESWIQ
;
A
#
# COMPACT_ATOMS: atom_id res chain seq x y z
N MET A 1 12.96 15.01 -28.04
CA MET A 1 11.95 14.87 -29.11
C MET A 1 11.28 16.21 -29.32
N SER A 2 10.71 16.48 -30.50
CA SER A 2 10.03 17.75 -30.76
C SER A 2 8.66 17.75 -30.05
N ARG A 3 8.35 18.85 -29.35
CA ARG A 3 7.08 19.07 -28.63
C ARG A 3 5.84 18.90 -29.53
N LEU A 4 6.01 19.19 -30.82
CA LEU A 4 4.96 19.02 -31.83
C LEU A 4 4.68 17.54 -32.13
N ALA A 5 5.71 16.69 -32.13
CA ALA A 5 5.56 15.25 -32.31
C ALA A 5 4.88 14.61 -31.10
N GLU A 6 5.19 15.08 -29.89
CA GLU A 6 4.52 14.66 -28.66
C GLU A 6 3.04 15.05 -28.65
N TYR A 7 2.71 16.27 -29.07
CA TYR A 7 1.32 16.73 -29.18
C TYR A 7 0.50 15.89 -30.17
N ARG A 8 1.03 15.62 -31.37
CA ARG A 8 0.33 14.79 -32.37
C ARG A 8 0.14 13.36 -31.88
N LYS A 9 1.13 12.80 -31.19
CA LYS A 9 1.02 11.47 -30.59
C LYS A 9 -0.09 11.42 -29.53
N LEU A 10 -0.20 12.44 -28.68
CA LEU A 10 -1.28 12.56 -27.70
C LEU A 10 -2.65 12.70 -28.37
N GLU A 11 -2.75 13.48 -29.45
CA GLU A 11 -3.99 13.64 -30.20
C GLU A 11 -4.46 12.31 -30.83
N GLU A 12 -3.53 11.53 -31.37
CA GLU A 12 -3.82 10.21 -31.95
C GLU A 12 -4.25 9.20 -30.88
N GLN A 13 -3.59 9.20 -29.71
CA GLN A 13 -4.01 8.37 -28.57
C GLN A 13 -5.41 8.73 -28.09
N LEU A 14 -5.73 10.02 -28.00
CA LEU A 14 -7.05 10.48 -27.57
C LEU A 14 -8.15 10.03 -28.54
N LYS A 15 -7.88 10.11 -29.85
CA LYS A 15 -8.79 9.59 -30.89
C LYS A 15 -8.99 8.08 -30.77
N SER A 16 -7.92 7.33 -30.53
CA SER A 16 -7.99 5.88 -30.32
C SER A 16 -8.86 5.51 -29.12
N GLN A 17 -8.66 6.18 -27.98
CA GLN A 17 -9.44 5.96 -26.76
C GLN A 17 -10.93 6.31 -26.96
N MET A 18 -11.23 7.38 -27.70
CA MET A 18 -12.61 7.72 -28.05
C MET A 18 -13.26 6.64 -28.92
N ALA A 19 -12.55 6.13 -29.93
CA ALA A 19 -13.05 5.05 -30.76
C ALA A 19 -13.29 3.75 -29.96
N GLU A 20 -12.41 3.44 -29.01
CA GLU A 20 -12.56 2.29 -28.12
C GLU A 20 -13.79 2.43 -27.21
N LEU A 21 -14.02 3.62 -26.65
CA LEU A 21 -15.23 3.92 -25.88
C LEU A 21 -16.51 3.81 -26.72
N GLU A 22 -16.50 4.26 -27.96
CA GLU A 22 -17.64 4.12 -28.87
C GLU A 22 -17.90 2.67 -29.26
N ALA A 23 -16.85 1.87 -29.46
CA ALA A 23 -16.97 0.43 -29.69
C ALA A 23 -17.60 -0.27 -28.48
N MET A 24 -17.11 0.02 -27.26
CA MET A 24 -17.68 -0.50 -26.02
C MET A 24 -19.13 -0.05 -25.81
N ARG A 25 -19.47 1.21 -26.15
CA ARG A 25 -20.84 1.73 -26.05
C ARG A 25 -21.84 0.93 -26.90
N ASN A 26 -21.40 0.31 -28.00
CA ASN A 26 -22.26 -0.49 -28.86
C ASN A 26 -22.36 -1.96 -28.42
N ASP A 27 -21.59 -2.38 -27.43
CA ASP A 27 -21.70 -3.71 -26.85
C ASP A 27 -23.05 -3.86 -26.14
N LYS A 28 -23.82 -4.88 -26.56
CA LYS A 28 -25.13 -5.20 -26.00
C LYS A 28 -25.04 -5.71 -24.56
N SER A 29 -23.91 -6.31 -24.18
CA SER A 29 -23.67 -6.75 -22.79
C SER A 29 -23.51 -5.55 -21.86
N LEU A 30 -22.65 -4.59 -22.23
CA LEU A 30 -22.45 -3.36 -21.46
C LEU A 30 -23.75 -2.56 -21.30
N LYS A 31 -24.56 -2.43 -22.35
CA LYS A 31 -25.88 -1.77 -22.26
C LYS A 31 -26.80 -2.46 -21.25
N LYS A 32 -26.82 -3.79 -21.21
CA LYS A 32 -27.63 -4.54 -20.24
C LYS A 32 -27.13 -4.33 -18.82
N ASP A 33 -25.82 -4.30 -18.61
CA ASP A 33 -25.23 -4.07 -17.29
C ASP A 33 -25.54 -2.65 -16.79
N MET A 34 -25.44 -1.64 -17.67
CA MET A 34 -25.85 -0.27 -17.36
C MET A 34 -27.35 -0.16 -17.04
N GLU A 35 -28.22 -0.78 -17.84
CA GLU A 35 -29.66 -0.80 -17.58
C GLU A 35 -30.00 -1.47 -16.25
N PHE A 36 -29.29 -2.55 -15.89
CA PHE A 36 -29.44 -3.21 -14.61
C PHE A 36 -28.98 -2.31 -13.45
N GLU A 37 -27.82 -1.68 -13.58
CA GLU A 37 -27.28 -0.75 -12.58
C GLU A 37 -28.25 0.42 -12.34
N ASP A 38 -28.74 1.05 -13.41
CA ASP A 38 -29.66 2.18 -13.32
C ASP A 38 -30.95 1.77 -12.60
N LYS A 39 -31.55 0.63 -12.99
CA LYS A 39 -32.75 0.10 -12.32
C LYS A 39 -32.49 -0.24 -10.86
N LEU A 40 -31.34 -0.82 -10.54
CA LEU A 40 -30.96 -1.14 -9.16
C LEU A 40 -30.81 0.13 -8.33
N ARG A 41 -30.15 1.17 -8.87
CA ARG A 41 -30.00 2.46 -8.19
C ARG A 41 -31.33 3.17 -7.98
N SER A 42 -32.22 3.14 -8.97
CA SER A 42 -33.58 3.66 -8.83
C SER A 42 -34.36 2.93 -7.73
N LEU A 43 -34.29 1.59 -7.71
CA LEU A 43 -34.95 0.77 -6.69
C LEU A 43 -34.36 1.03 -5.29
N MET A 44 -33.04 1.13 -5.18
CA MET A 44 -32.36 1.49 -3.93
C MET A 44 -32.81 2.87 -3.43
N GLY A 45 -33.00 3.84 -4.34
CA GLY A 45 -33.52 5.16 -4.02
C GLY A 45 -34.97 5.12 -3.53
N GLU A 46 -35.85 4.39 -4.22
CA GLU A 46 -37.27 4.25 -3.88
C GLU A 46 -37.47 3.65 -2.48
N TYR A 47 -36.71 2.60 -2.16
CA TYR A 47 -36.79 1.94 -0.86
C TYR A 47 -35.84 2.53 0.20
N SER A 48 -35.11 3.60 -0.14
CA SER A 48 -34.07 4.20 0.73
C SER A 48 -33.06 3.18 1.27
N ILE A 49 -32.76 2.16 0.47
CA ILE A 49 -31.81 1.09 0.82
C ILE A 49 -30.41 1.51 0.39
N THR A 50 -29.47 1.47 1.33
CA THR A 50 -28.06 1.74 1.05
C THR A 50 -27.35 0.50 0.50
N LEU A 51 -26.26 0.68 -0.25
CA LEU A 51 -25.50 -0.44 -0.82
C LEU A 51 -25.05 -1.48 0.24
N PRO A 52 -24.56 -1.08 1.43
CA PRO A 52 -24.26 -2.04 2.49
C PRO A 52 -25.47 -2.83 2.98
N SER A 53 -26.65 -2.20 3.04
CA SER A 53 -27.89 -2.85 3.43
C SER A 53 -28.33 -3.88 2.37
N LEU A 54 -28.25 -3.53 1.09
CA LEU A 54 -28.49 -4.45 -0.01
C LEU A 54 -27.55 -5.66 0.04
N ILE A 55 -26.25 -5.44 0.28
CA ILE A 55 -25.27 -6.53 0.43
C ILE A 55 -25.63 -7.42 1.61
N ASN A 56 -26.02 -6.87 2.76
CA ASN A 56 -26.44 -7.67 3.92
C ASN A 56 -27.72 -8.48 3.66
N ILE A 57 -28.64 -7.98 2.83
CA ILE A 57 -29.85 -8.71 2.44
C ILE A 57 -29.52 -9.88 1.51
N LEU A 58 -28.61 -9.67 0.54
CA LEU A 58 -28.26 -10.66 -0.48
C LEU A 58 -27.20 -11.67 -0.01
N ASP A 59 -26.19 -11.21 0.73
CA ASP A 59 -25.13 -12.03 1.33
C ASP A 59 -24.86 -11.57 2.77
N PRO A 60 -25.69 -12.00 3.74
CA PRO A 60 -25.51 -11.67 5.15
C PRO A 60 -24.20 -12.22 5.74
N GLN A 61 -23.52 -13.14 5.05
CA GLN A 61 -22.24 -13.72 5.47
C GLN A 61 -21.03 -13.07 4.80
N PHE A 62 -21.23 -12.05 3.94
CA PHE A 62 -20.16 -11.36 3.23
C PHE A 62 -19.12 -10.75 4.18
N GLY A 63 -19.57 -10.23 5.33
CA GLY A 63 -18.70 -9.72 6.39
C GLY A 63 -18.01 -10.81 7.23
N THR A 64 -18.64 -11.98 7.37
CA THR A 64 -18.18 -13.11 8.20
C THR A 64 -17.14 -13.97 7.48
N ARG A 65 -17.08 -13.94 6.14
CA ARG A 65 -16.02 -14.61 5.35
C ARG A 65 -14.65 -13.92 5.43
N ARG A 66 -14.51 -12.83 6.19
CA ARG A 66 -13.19 -12.36 6.57
C ARG A 66 -12.54 -13.44 7.41
N ALA A 67 -11.54 -14.12 6.84
CA ALA A 67 -10.58 -14.92 7.59
C ALA A 67 -10.19 -14.16 8.87
N PRO A 68 -10.03 -14.83 10.02
CA PRO A 68 -9.77 -14.16 11.28
C PRO A 68 -8.61 -13.18 11.09
N VAL A 69 -8.93 -11.89 11.15
CA VAL A 69 -7.92 -10.84 11.24
C VAL A 69 -7.17 -11.16 12.51
N GLN A 70 -5.91 -11.59 12.37
CA GLN A 70 -5.02 -11.80 13.51
C GLN A 70 -5.12 -10.55 14.39
N GLN A 71 -5.66 -10.74 15.58
CA GLN A 71 -5.90 -9.69 16.54
C GLN A 71 -4.57 -9.06 16.93
N GLY A 72 -4.36 -7.82 16.49
CA GLY A 72 -3.45 -6.88 17.12
C GLY A 72 -1.95 -7.05 16.81
N PRO A 73 -1.19 -5.96 16.93
CA PRO A 73 0.26 -6.01 16.78
C PRO A 73 0.84 -6.86 17.90
N THR A 74 1.60 -7.90 17.53
CA THR A 74 2.50 -8.61 18.44
C THR A 74 3.24 -7.61 19.34
N PRO A 75 3.24 -7.78 20.68
CA PRO A 75 3.95 -6.87 21.56
C PRO A 75 5.43 -6.83 21.14
N ARG A 76 5.90 -5.67 20.68
CA ARG A 76 7.30 -5.50 20.26
C ARG A 76 8.18 -5.87 21.44
N ARG A 77 9.05 -6.87 21.26
CA ARG A 77 10.13 -7.19 22.20
C ARG A 77 10.84 -5.90 22.61
N ALA A 78 10.96 -5.67 23.92
CA ALA A 78 11.73 -4.56 24.46
C ALA A 78 13.17 -4.62 23.91
N ARG A 79 13.70 -3.48 23.45
CA ARG A 79 15.04 -3.42 22.85
C ARG A 79 16.10 -3.77 23.90
N GLN A 80 16.88 -4.80 23.63
CA GLN A 80 17.99 -5.21 24.47
C GLN A 80 19.12 -4.16 24.40
N VAL A 81 19.77 -3.91 25.54
CA VAL A 81 20.97 -3.06 25.60
C VAL A 81 22.11 -3.86 24.97
N LYS A 82 22.69 -3.37 23.88
CA LYS A 82 23.93 -3.90 23.31
C LYS A 82 25.11 -3.10 23.86
N THR A 83 26.11 -3.77 24.40
CA THR A 83 27.34 -3.15 24.88
C THR A 83 28.42 -3.36 23.82
N TYR A 84 29.00 -2.28 23.32
CA TYR A 84 30.09 -2.31 22.35
C TYR A 84 31.39 -1.92 23.05
N LYS A 85 32.47 -2.67 22.81
CA LYS A 85 33.80 -2.34 23.32
C LYS A 85 34.76 -2.14 22.15
N ASN A 86 35.21 -0.90 21.95
CA ASN A 86 36.16 -0.60 20.89
C ASN A 86 37.57 -1.11 21.28
N PRO A 87 38.19 -2.02 20.49
CA PRO A 87 39.52 -2.57 20.78
C PRO A 87 40.65 -1.56 20.54
N HIS A 88 40.42 -0.49 19.77
CA HIS A 88 41.42 0.52 19.42
C HIS A 88 41.51 1.65 20.44
N SER A 89 40.37 2.11 20.98
CA SER A 89 40.33 3.19 21.99
C SER A 89 40.10 2.67 23.41
N GLY A 90 39.63 1.43 23.57
CA GLY A 90 39.23 0.87 24.86
C GLY A 90 37.90 1.39 25.40
N GLU A 91 37.21 2.28 24.67
CA GLU A 91 35.94 2.85 25.08
C GLU A 91 34.78 1.84 25.02
N ILE A 92 33.88 1.90 26.00
CA ILE A 92 32.72 1.00 26.12
C ILE A 92 31.44 1.81 26.01
N VAL A 93 30.53 1.41 25.11
CA VAL A 93 29.25 2.08 24.85
C VAL A 93 28.10 1.09 24.98
N ALA A 94 27.21 1.31 25.94
CA ALA A 94 25.99 0.53 26.10
C ALA A 94 24.77 1.27 25.53
N THR A 95 24.11 0.71 24.51
CA THR A 95 22.96 1.36 23.87
C THR A 95 21.83 0.39 23.53
N LYS A 96 20.58 0.83 23.75
CA LYS A 96 19.35 0.09 23.36
C LYS A 96 19.01 0.25 21.87
N GLY A 97 19.85 0.93 21.08
CA GLY A 97 19.63 1.11 19.64
C GLY A 97 20.76 1.85 18.94
N GLY A 98 20.77 1.83 17.60
CA GLY A 98 21.84 2.41 16.78
C GLY A 98 21.96 3.94 16.77
N ASN A 99 21.13 4.68 17.52
CA ASN A 99 21.18 6.14 17.57
C ASN A 99 22.09 6.66 18.70
N HIS A 100 23.36 6.23 18.71
CA HIS A 100 24.37 6.70 19.66
C HIS A 100 25.50 7.41 18.89
N LYS A 101 25.87 8.62 19.28
CA LYS A 101 26.86 9.45 18.55
C LYS A 101 28.21 8.75 18.40
N VAL A 102 28.71 8.16 19.48
CA VAL A 102 29.99 7.43 19.49
C VAL A 102 29.94 6.19 18.57
N LEU A 103 28.84 5.42 18.61
CA LEU A 103 28.67 4.24 17.76
C LEU A 103 28.57 4.62 16.28
N LYS A 104 27.94 5.76 15.97
CA LYS A 104 27.93 6.32 14.60
C LYS A 104 29.33 6.74 14.15
N GLY A 105 30.12 7.33 15.03
CA GLY A 105 31.53 7.65 14.78
C GLY A 105 32.34 6.40 14.45
N TRP A 106 32.25 5.37 15.29
CA TRP A 106 32.93 4.10 15.03
C TRP A 106 32.46 3.44 13.72
N LYS A 107 31.15 3.44 13.44
CA LYS A 107 30.63 2.88 12.17
C LYS A 107 31.12 3.66 10.94
N ALA A 108 31.42 4.95 11.07
CA ALA A 108 32.00 5.77 10.00
C ALA A 108 33.50 5.53 9.83
N GLU A 109 34.23 5.27 10.91
CA GLU A 109 35.69 5.05 10.89
C GLU A 109 36.08 3.61 10.54
N TYR A 110 35.41 2.62 11.14
CA TYR A 110 35.77 1.19 11.04
C TYR A 110 34.78 0.38 10.19
N GLY A 111 33.66 0.99 9.79
CA GLY A 111 32.58 0.30 9.06
C GLY A 111 31.54 -0.32 9.99
N THR A 112 30.37 -0.64 9.42
CA THR A 112 29.23 -1.14 10.21
C THR A 112 29.43 -2.57 10.69
N ASP A 113 29.98 -3.45 9.84
CA ASP A 113 30.12 -4.88 10.12
C ASP A 113 31.18 -5.14 11.20
N GLU A 114 32.30 -4.41 11.14
CA GLU A 114 33.38 -4.47 12.13
C GLU A 114 32.88 -4.05 13.52
N VAL A 115 32.19 -2.92 13.62
CA VAL A 115 31.63 -2.43 14.88
C VAL A 115 30.55 -3.35 15.44
N GLU A 116 29.81 -4.06 14.58
CA GLU A 116 28.84 -5.06 15.04
C GLU A 116 29.50 -6.33 15.60
N SER A 117 30.75 -6.63 15.25
CA SER A 117 31.53 -7.71 15.87
C SER A 117 32.03 -7.38 17.28
N TRP A 118 32.04 -6.10 17.67
CA TRP A 118 32.50 -5.62 18.97
C TRP A 118 31.43 -5.65 20.07
N ILE A 119 30.26 -6.24 19.76
CA ILE A 119 29.20 -6.45 20.74
C ILE A 119 29.68 -7.50 21.75
N GLN A 120 29.68 -7.12 23.02
CA GLN A 120 29.92 -8.01 24.16
C GLN A 120 28.60 -8.51 24.76
#